data_AF-A0A101B9Y7-F1
#
_entry.id   AF-A0A101B9Y7-F1
#
_cell.length_a   1.000
_cell.length_b   1.000
_cell.length_c   1.000
_cell.angle_alpha   90.00
_cell.angle_beta   90.00
_cell.angle_gamma   90.00
#
_symmetry.space_group_name_H-M   'P 1'
#
loop_
_entity.id
_entity.type
_entity.pdbx_description
1 polymer ?
#
loop_
_entity_poly.entity_id
_entity_poly.type
_entity_poly.pdbx_seq_one_letter_code
_entity_poly.pdbx_strand_id
1 'polypeptide(L)'
;MAGTVGNVQHRRRILPTLFMLSVVPLAALLAACSLTNGLLNRDVTSTAAPPPAALPDRPADRGSDLPTPPDGAAQPGALTVTSQQRLYLNALDAAGVRKTSDLRALSIGSAVCQARAAQQSEQAVWEFIVPLVRSDVRATRPGSMRTSVSEVNAATADYIRIATDRLC
;
A
#
# COMPACT_ATOMS: atom_id res chain seq x y z
N MET A 1 -61.80 9.94 -28.45
CA MET A 1 -60.89 8.80 -28.24
C MET A 1 -60.79 8.61 -26.73
N ALA A 2 -61.75 7.90 -26.14
CA ALA A 2 -61.61 6.49 -25.73
C ALA A 2 -60.55 6.32 -24.62
N GLY A 3 -60.97 5.85 -23.42
CA GLY A 3 -60.03 5.43 -22.40
C GLY A 3 -60.58 5.39 -20.97
N THR A 4 -61.50 4.47 -20.71
CA THR A 4 -61.91 3.98 -19.38
C THR A 4 -60.71 3.62 -18.49
N VAL A 5 -60.59 4.25 -17.32
CA VAL A 5 -59.67 3.82 -16.25
C VAL A 5 -60.38 2.77 -15.40
N GLY A 6 -60.24 1.51 -15.79
CA GLY A 6 -60.54 0.36 -14.93
C GLY A 6 -59.33 0.08 -14.06
N ASN A 7 -59.37 0.44 -12.77
CA ASN A 7 -58.30 0.10 -11.84
C ASN A 7 -58.66 -1.17 -11.08
N VAL A 8 -57.88 -2.21 -11.34
CA VAL A 8 -58.04 -3.58 -10.87
C VAL A 8 -57.66 -3.67 -9.39
N GLN A 9 -58.61 -4.13 -8.59
CA GLN A 9 -58.45 -4.46 -7.19
C GLN A 9 -58.02 -5.92 -7.05
N HIS A 10 -56.76 -6.19 -6.70
CA HIS A 10 -56.31 -7.51 -6.22
C HIS A 10 -54.94 -7.34 -5.55
N ARG A 11 -54.59 -7.92 -4.41
CA ARG A 11 -55.28 -8.72 -3.40
C ARG A 11 -54.22 -8.84 -2.30
N ARG A 12 -54.49 -8.33 -1.10
CA ARG A 12 -53.61 -8.54 0.07
C ARG A 12 -53.44 -10.04 0.30
N ARG A 13 -52.21 -10.52 0.36
CA ARG A 13 -51.85 -11.73 1.12
C ARG A 13 -50.58 -11.47 1.92
N ILE A 14 -50.82 -11.34 3.22
CA ILE A 14 -49.89 -11.35 4.34
C ILE A 14 -49.61 -12.84 4.62
N LEU A 15 -48.34 -13.23 4.85
CA LEU A 15 -47.87 -14.11 5.95
C LEU A 15 -46.37 -14.47 5.74
N PRO A 16 -45.66 -14.98 6.77
CA PRO A 16 -44.40 -14.44 7.27
C PRO A 16 -43.28 -15.51 7.15
N THR A 17 -42.25 -15.42 8.00
CA THR A 17 -41.16 -16.41 8.22
C THR A 17 -40.08 -16.37 7.13
N LEU A 18 -38.79 -16.22 7.42
CA LEU A 18 -37.96 -16.88 8.43
C LEU A 18 -36.84 -15.95 8.93
N PHE A 19 -36.82 -15.70 10.23
CA PHE A 19 -35.70 -15.08 10.94
C PHE A 19 -34.74 -16.21 11.33
N MET A 20 -33.73 -16.48 10.49
CA MET A 20 -32.65 -17.41 10.82
C MET A 20 -31.49 -16.61 11.43
N LEU A 21 -31.49 -16.53 12.75
CA LEU A 21 -30.33 -16.14 13.57
C LEU A 21 -29.24 -17.21 13.39
N SER A 22 -28.24 -16.94 12.56
CA SER A 22 -27.03 -17.75 12.50
C SER A 22 -26.12 -17.39 13.68
N VAL A 23 -26.12 -18.26 14.69
CA VAL A 23 -25.08 -18.27 15.73
C VAL A 23 -23.88 -18.98 15.13
N VAL A 24 -22.84 -18.24 14.72
CA VAL A 24 -21.56 -18.83 14.30
C VAL A 24 -20.67 -18.89 15.55
N PRO A 25 -20.36 -20.09 16.10
CA PRO A 25 -19.36 -20.20 17.13
C PRO A 25 -17.97 -19.95 16.54
N LEU A 26 -17.31 -18.94 17.11
CA LEU A 26 -15.95 -18.50 16.85
C LEU A 26 -14.96 -19.64 17.23
N ALA A 27 -14.59 -20.48 16.27
CA ALA A 27 -13.49 -21.43 16.43
C ALA A 27 -12.16 -20.67 16.33
N ALA A 28 -11.61 -20.30 17.48
CA ALA A 28 -10.28 -19.74 17.60
C ALA A 28 -9.22 -20.82 17.31
N LEU A 29 -8.68 -20.85 16.09
CA LEU A 29 -7.38 -21.48 15.82
C LEU A 29 -6.30 -20.39 15.78
N LEU A 30 -5.69 -20.13 16.93
CA LEU A 30 -4.41 -19.43 17.01
C LEU A 30 -3.30 -20.46 16.78
N ALA A 31 -2.95 -20.69 15.52
CA ALA A 31 -1.68 -21.29 15.14
C ALA A 31 -0.61 -20.19 15.15
N ALA A 32 -0.06 -19.92 16.33
CA ALA A 32 1.09 -19.05 16.50
C ALA A 32 2.36 -19.81 16.10
N CYS A 33 2.86 -19.58 14.86
CA CYS A 33 4.24 -19.89 14.51
C CYS A 33 5.10 -18.64 14.71
N SER A 34 5.88 -18.71 15.79
CA SER A 34 6.91 -17.82 16.26
C SER A 34 7.96 -17.49 15.20
N LEU A 35 8.20 -16.21 14.92
CA LEU A 35 9.55 -15.70 14.58
C LEU A 35 9.61 -14.16 14.66
N THR A 36 9.70 -13.62 15.87
CA THR A 36 10.43 -12.36 16.13
C THR A 36 10.67 -12.25 17.63
N ASN A 37 11.59 -13.09 18.10
CA ASN A 37 12.12 -12.95 19.45
C ASN A 37 13.10 -11.77 19.43
N GLY A 38 12.73 -10.73 20.18
CA GLY A 38 13.66 -9.82 20.86
C GLY A 38 14.25 -8.69 20.03
N LEU A 39 13.57 -7.52 20.00
CA LEU A 39 14.25 -6.20 19.99
C LEU A 39 13.37 -5.06 20.55
N LEU A 40 12.50 -5.33 21.53
CA LEU A 40 11.75 -4.27 22.24
C LEU A 40 11.68 -4.56 23.75
N ASN A 41 12.83 -4.54 24.41
CA ASN A 41 12.90 -4.18 25.83
C ASN A 41 13.98 -3.09 25.95
N ARG A 42 13.56 -1.84 25.84
CA ARG A 42 14.45 -0.68 25.90
C ARG A 42 14.13 0.08 27.18
N ASP A 43 14.59 -0.45 28.30
CA ASP A 43 14.64 0.26 29.58
C ASP A 43 16.09 0.62 29.93
N VAL A 44 16.32 1.93 29.91
CA VAL A 44 17.10 2.77 30.84
C VAL A 44 18.48 2.28 31.34
N THR A 45 19.49 3.10 31.01
CA THR A 45 20.82 3.26 31.63
C THR A 45 21.78 2.07 31.69
N SER A 46 22.76 2.06 30.80
CA SER A 46 24.15 1.79 31.19
C SER A 46 25.12 2.38 30.18
N THR A 47 25.93 3.34 30.65
CA THR A 47 27.10 3.84 29.93
C THR A 47 28.11 2.69 29.78
N ALA A 48 28.36 2.26 28.55
CA ALA A 48 29.51 1.42 28.22
C ALA A 48 30.23 2.03 27.01
N ALA A 49 31.53 2.26 27.18
CA ALA A 49 32.41 2.96 26.26
C ALA A 49 32.51 2.29 24.87
N PRO A 50 32.80 3.05 23.80
CA PRO A 50 33.05 2.47 22.49
C PRO A 50 34.38 1.67 22.50
N PRO A 51 34.43 0.46 21.90
CA PRO A 51 35.70 -0.23 21.68
C PRO A 51 36.56 0.52 20.65
N PRO A 52 37.90 0.45 20.77
CA PRO A 52 38.81 1.35 20.06
C PRO A 52 38.83 1.10 18.54
N ALA A 53 39.06 2.19 17.81
CA ALA A 53 39.32 2.19 16.38
C ALA A 53 40.56 1.36 16.05
N ALA A 54 40.39 0.35 15.19
CA ALA A 54 41.50 -0.35 14.55
C ALA A 54 41.55 0.05 13.07
N LEU A 55 42.64 0.70 12.69
CA LEU A 55 43.10 0.99 11.33
C LEU A 55 44.61 0.70 11.34
N PRO A 56 45.23 0.47 10.18
CA PRO A 56 45.00 -0.56 9.16
C PRO A 56 46.25 -1.47 9.03
N ASP A 57 46.17 -2.60 8.30
CA ASP A 57 47.27 -3.11 7.43
C ASP A 57 47.04 -4.55 6.98
N ARG A 58 46.60 -4.75 5.73
CA ARG A 58 47.42 -5.41 4.70
C ARG A 58 46.71 -5.44 3.33
N PRO A 59 47.46 -5.31 2.22
CA PRO A 59 46.93 -5.31 0.87
C PRO A 59 46.75 -6.74 0.37
N ALA A 60 45.57 -7.05 -0.16
CA ALA A 60 45.36 -8.20 -1.03
C ALA A 60 44.60 -7.69 -2.26
N ASP A 61 45.40 -7.32 -3.24
CA ASP A 61 45.07 -7.26 -4.65
C ASP A 61 44.27 -8.51 -5.07
N ARG A 62 42.98 -8.32 -5.35
CA ARG A 62 42.21 -9.20 -6.22
C ARG A 62 41.04 -8.42 -6.79
N GLY A 63 41.12 -8.17 -8.10
CA GLY A 63 40.17 -7.42 -8.89
C GLY A 63 38.72 -7.73 -8.53
N SER A 64 38.04 -6.73 -7.99
CA SER A 64 36.59 -6.64 -8.03
C SER A 64 36.30 -5.57 -9.05
N ASP A 65 35.89 -6.01 -10.23
CA ASP A 65 35.29 -5.20 -11.28
C ASP A 65 33.97 -4.66 -10.71
N LEU A 66 34.07 -3.61 -9.89
CA LEU A 66 32.92 -2.90 -9.35
C LEU A 66 32.29 -2.13 -10.51
N PRO A 67 30.97 -2.26 -10.74
CA PRO A 67 30.28 -1.39 -11.69
C PRO A 67 30.58 0.07 -11.34
N THR A 68 31.10 0.81 -12.33
CA THR A 68 31.34 2.24 -12.21
C THR A 68 30.05 2.93 -11.75
N PRO A 69 30.08 3.80 -10.71
CA PRO A 69 28.92 4.59 -10.34
C PRO A 69 28.44 5.38 -11.56
N PRO A 70 27.13 5.43 -11.88
CA PRO A 70 26.65 6.23 -12.99
C PRO A 70 27.06 7.68 -12.78
N ASP A 71 27.58 8.30 -13.85
CA ASP A 71 27.95 9.70 -13.88
C ASP A 71 26.76 10.58 -13.49
N GLY A 72 26.99 11.40 -12.47
CA GLY A 72 25.99 12.26 -11.87
C GLY A 72 26.00 12.05 -10.37
N ALA A 73 26.91 12.74 -9.68
CA ALA A 73 26.88 12.85 -8.23
C ALA A 73 25.50 13.38 -7.82
N ALA A 74 24.59 12.45 -7.53
CA ALA A 74 23.30 12.72 -6.95
C ALA A 74 23.57 13.52 -5.68
N GLN A 75 22.88 14.66 -5.52
CA GLN A 75 22.97 15.40 -4.26
C GLN A 75 22.73 14.42 -3.10
N PRO A 76 23.51 14.48 -2.00
CA PRO A 76 23.22 13.69 -0.83
C PRO A 76 21.75 13.88 -0.43
N GLY A 77 20.93 12.83 -0.59
CA GLY A 77 19.48 12.86 -0.36
C GLY A 77 18.58 12.87 -1.60
N ALA A 78 19.13 12.94 -2.82
CA ALA A 78 18.36 12.74 -4.05
C ALA A 78 18.01 11.25 -4.21
N LEU A 79 16.71 10.95 -4.36
CA LEU A 79 16.24 9.61 -4.64
C LEU A 79 16.70 9.19 -6.04
N THR A 80 17.69 8.31 -6.13
CA THR A 80 18.04 7.64 -7.39
C THR A 80 16.95 6.63 -7.73
N VAL A 81 16.30 6.84 -8.87
CA VAL A 81 15.18 6.03 -9.36
C VAL A 81 15.59 5.30 -10.62
N THR A 82 15.20 4.02 -10.71
CA THR A 82 15.42 3.21 -11.90
C THR A 82 14.52 3.65 -13.05
N SER A 83 14.86 3.27 -14.29
CA SER A 83 14.03 3.54 -15.47
C SER A 83 12.61 3.00 -15.31
N GLN A 84 12.45 1.80 -14.73
CA GLN A 84 11.14 1.20 -14.48
C GLN A 84 10.33 1.99 -13.43
N GLN A 85 10.97 2.40 -12.33
CA GLN A 85 10.33 3.24 -11.31
C GLN A 85 9.89 4.60 -11.89
N ARG A 86 10.69 5.18 -12.78
CA ARG A 86 10.34 6.42 -13.50
C ARG A 86 9.10 6.23 -14.39
N LEU A 87 9.00 5.12 -15.11
CA LEU A 87 7.82 4.81 -15.95
C LEU A 87 6.55 4.69 -15.11
N TYR A 88 6.63 4.04 -13.95
CA TYR A 88 5.53 3.95 -12.99
C TYR A 88 5.10 5.35 -12.50
N LEU A 89 6.05 6.19 -12.08
CA LEU A 89 5.77 7.55 -11.59
C LEU A 89 5.13 8.42 -12.69
N ASN A 90 5.64 8.35 -13.91
CA ASN A 90 5.09 9.08 -15.05
C ASN A 90 3.67 8.61 -15.41
N ALA A 91 3.38 7.31 -15.28
CA ALA A 91 2.05 6.78 -15.52
C ALA A 91 1.05 7.23 -14.45
N LEU A 92 1.47 7.37 -13.18
CA LEU A 92 0.65 7.99 -12.14
C LEU A 92 0.33 9.45 -12.46
N ASP A 93 1.34 10.22 -12.91
CA ASP A 93 1.13 11.62 -13.31
C ASP A 93 0.19 11.75 -14.51
N ALA A 94 0.35 10.89 -15.52
CA ALA A 94 -0.53 10.85 -16.68
C ALA A 94 -1.98 10.47 -16.33
N ALA A 95 -2.18 9.67 -15.27
CA ALA A 95 -3.50 9.34 -14.73
C ALA A 95 -4.07 10.42 -13.80
N GLY A 96 -3.31 11.49 -13.53
CA GLY A 96 -3.74 12.56 -12.62
C GLY A 96 -3.70 12.19 -11.14
N VAL A 97 -2.98 11.12 -10.77
CA VAL A 97 -2.83 10.70 -9.37
C VAL A 97 -1.96 11.71 -8.62
N ARG A 98 -2.54 12.39 -7.62
CA ARG A 98 -1.78 13.31 -6.76
C ARG A 98 -1.05 12.53 -5.68
N LYS A 99 0.28 12.61 -5.70
CA LYS A 99 1.20 11.99 -4.74
C LYS A 99 1.85 13.03 -3.83
N THR A 100 2.12 12.67 -2.58
CA THR A 100 2.86 13.56 -1.66
C THR A 100 4.33 13.70 -2.07
N SER A 101 4.93 12.61 -2.55
CA SER A 101 6.28 12.58 -3.09
C SER A 101 6.49 11.33 -3.95
N ASP A 102 7.52 11.34 -4.80
CA ASP A 102 7.93 10.16 -5.59
C ASP A 102 8.25 8.96 -4.68
N LEU A 103 8.96 9.19 -3.58
CA LEU A 103 9.29 8.14 -2.61
C LEU A 103 8.03 7.51 -2.00
N ARG A 104 7.03 8.35 -1.65
CA ARG A 104 5.76 7.86 -1.10
C ARG A 104 5.00 7.04 -2.14
N ALA A 105 4.91 7.52 -3.39
CA ALA A 105 4.26 6.79 -4.47
C ALA A 105 4.95 5.44 -4.76
N LEU A 106 6.28 5.39 -4.73
CA LEU A 106 7.05 4.16 -4.90
C LEU A 106 6.84 3.19 -3.73
N SER A 107 6.77 3.69 -2.48
CA SER A 107 6.47 2.83 -1.34
C SER A 107 5.10 2.16 -1.45
N ILE A 108 4.08 2.89 -1.93
CA ILE A 108 2.74 2.35 -2.19
C ILE A 108 2.79 1.33 -3.34
N GLY A 109 3.50 1.64 -4.43
CA GLY A 109 3.69 0.72 -5.55
C GLY A 109 4.36 -0.59 -5.14
N SER A 110 5.44 -0.52 -4.35
CA SER A 110 6.10 -1.70 -3.79
C SER A 110 5.17 -2.55 -2.92
N ALA A 111 4.32 -1.90 -2.10
CA ALA A 111 3.32 -2.59 -1.29
C ALA A 111 2.30 -3.35 -2.16
N VAL A 112 1.88 -2.78 -3.29
CA VAL A 112 1.04 -3.48 -4.29
C VAL A 112 1.78 -4.72 -4.79
N CYS A 113 3.02 -4.57 -5.25
CA CYS A 113 3.79 -5.69 -5.82
C CYS A 113 4.04 -6.80 -4.80
N GLN A 114 4.31 -6.46 -3.54
CA GLN A 114 4.43 -7.45 -2.46
C GLN A 114 3.13 -8.22 -2.24
N ALA A 115 1.98 -7.54 -2.20
CA ALA A 115 0.69 -8.19 -2.02
C ALA A 115 0.35 -9.12 -3.22
N ARG A 116 0.69 -8.69 -4.45
CA ARG A 116 0.55 -9.50 -5.67
C ARG A 116 1.46 -10.72 -5.67
N ALA A 117 2.74 -10.55 -5.32
CA ALA A 117 3.70 -11.64 -5.22
C ALA A 117 3.30 -12.66 -4.14
N ALA A 118 2.64 -12.21 -3.07
CA ALA A 118 2.04 -13.05 -2.04
C ALA A 118 0.70 -13.70 -2.46
N GLN A 119 0.30 -13.57 -3.73
CA GLN A 119 -0.93 -14.15 -4.29
C GLN A 119 -2.20 -13.79 -3.52
N GLN A 120 -2.23 -12.58 -2.92
CA GLN A 120 -3.42 -12.08 -2.27
C GLN A 120 -4.55 -11.90 -3.28
N SER A 121 -5.79 -12.09 -2.84
CA SER A 121 -6.97 -11.81 -3.66
C SER A 121 -7.04 -10.32 -4.02
N GLU A 122 -7.72 -9.97 -5.11
CA GLU A 122 -7.96 -8.56 -5.50
C GLU A 122 -8.49 -7.72 -4.33
N GLN A 123 -9.43 -8.28 -3.58
CA GLN A 123 -10.03 -7.63 -2.43
C GLN A 123 -9.03 -7.42 -1.29
N ALA A 124 -8.18 -8.41 -1.01
CA ALA A 124 -7.15 -8.29 0.03
C ALA A 124 -6.08 -7.25 -0.36
N VAL A 125 -5.68 -7.20 -1.63
CA VAL A 125 -4.78 -6.13 -2.14
C VAL A 125 -5.45 -4.77 -1.97
N TRP A 126 -6.73 -4.64 -2.35
CA TRP A 126 -7.48 -3.39 -2.18
C TRP A 126 -7.50 -2.93 -0.72
N GLU A 127 -7.93 -3.78 0.19
CA GLU A 127 -8.05 -3.46 1.62
C GLU A 127 -6.72 -3.08 2.27
N PHE A 128 -5.62 -3.69 1.80
CA PHE A 128 -4.27 -3.36 2.25
C PHE A 128 -3.80 -1.98 1.75
N ILE A 129 -4.14 -1.61 0.52
CA ILE A 129 -3.63 -0.40 -0.15
C ILE A 129 -4.46 0.85 0.15
N VAL A 130 -5.78 0.74 0.28
CA VAL A 130 -6.69 1.86 0.61
C VAL A 130 -6.18 2.74 1.77
N PRO A 131 -5.76 2.21 2.94
CA PRO A 131 -5.31 3.07 4.04
C PRO A 131 -4.05 3.88 3.69
N LEU A 132 -3.13 3.32 2.89
CA LEU A 132 -1.90 4.00 2.47
C LEU A 132 -2.22 5.15 1.51
N VAL A 133 -3.09 4.89 0.53
CA VAL A 133 -3.52 5.88 -0.46
C VAL A 133 -4.38 6.96 0.19
N ARG A 134 -5.29 6.60 1.10
CA ARG A 134 -6.09 7.57 1.85
C ARG A 134 -5.22 8.57 2.62
N SER A 135 -4.13 8.08 3.23
CA SER A 135 -3.16 8.93 3.91
C SER A 135 -2.42 9.85 2.93
N ASP A 136 -2.01 9.35 1.77
CA ASP A 136 -1.32 10.13 0.74
C ASP A 136 -2.24 11.22 0.14
N VAL A 137 -3.45 10.85 -0.26
CA VAL A 137 -4.47 11.78 -0.79
C VAL A 137 -4.78 12.88 0.23
N ARG A 138 -4.93 12.55 1.52
CA ARG A 138 -5.15 13.55 2.57
C ARG A 138 -3.95 14.49 2.72
N ALA A 139 -2.72 13.99 2.63
CA ALA A 139 -1.51 14.79 2.78
C ALA A 139 -1.29 15.78 1.63
N THR A 140 -1.81 15.49 0.43
CA THR A 140 -1.75 16.42 -0.72
C THR A 140 -2.81 17.53 -0.69
N ARG A 141 -3.71 17.51 0.31
CA ARG A 141 -4.81 18.49 0.42
C ARG A 141 -4.52 19.55 1.48
N PRO A 142 -4.97 20.80 1.26
CA PRO A 142 -5.05 21.78 2.32
C PRO A 142 -5.96 21.27 3.45
N GLY A 143 -5.62 21.57 4.71
CA GLY A 143 -6.37 21.07 5.87
C GLY A 143 -7.84 21.49 5.94
N SER A 144 -8.25 22.51 5.18
CA SER A 144 -9.65 22.97 5.05
C SER A 144 -10.49 22.11 4.09
N MET A 145 -9.87 21.30 3.23
CA MET A 145 -10.58 20.46 2.25
C MET A 145 -10.73 19.03 2.76
N ARG A 146 -11.97 18.53 2.78
CA ARG A 146 -12.25 17.12 3.10
C ARG A 146 -11.92 16.23 1.91
N THR A 147 -11.14 15.17 2.13
CA THR A 147 -10.97 14.06 1.19
C THR A 147 -12.27 13.29 1.04
N SER A 148 -12.71 13.03 -0.20
CA SER A 148 -13.91 12.21 -0.44
C SER A 148 -13.55 10.73 -0.56
N VAL A 149 -14.51 9.85 -0.28
CA VAL A 149 -14.33 8.40 -0.44
C VAL A 149 -14.13 8.03 -1.92
N SER A 150 -14.84 8.71 -2.83
CA SER A 150 -14.72 8.46 -4.27
C SER A 150 -13.33 8.77 -4.81
N GLU A 151 -12.70 9.86 -4.34
CA GLU A 151 -11.34 10.22 -4.73
C GLU A 151 -10.33 9.18 -4.23
N VAL A 152 -10.45 8.73 -2.98
CA VAL A 152 -9.57 7.69 -2.42
C VAL A 152 -9.70 6.40 -3.21
N ASN A 153 -10.93 6.00 -3.54
CA ASN A 153 -11.16 4.79 -4.32
C ASN A 153 -10.60 4.90 -5.73
N ALA A 154 -10.80 6.03 -6.42
CA ALA A 154 -10.23 6.27 -7.75
C ALA A 154 -8.69 6.20 -7.71
N ALA A 155 -8.06 6.93 -6.78
CA ALA A 155 -6.61 6.91 -6.61
C ALA A 155 -6.10 5.50 -6.26
N THR A 156 -6.83 4.75 -5.44
CA THR A 156 -6.46 3.38 -5.06
C THR A 156 -6.50 2.45 -6.27
N ALA A 157 -7.55 2.55 -7.09
CA ALA A 157 -7.67 1.79 -8.33
C ALA A 157 -6.50 2.09 -9.28
N ASP A 158 -6.14 3.36 -9.43
CA ASP A 158 -5.02 3.76 -10.29
C ASP A 158 -3.67 3.31 -9.75
N TYR A 159 -3.41 3.44 -8.44
CA TYR A 159 -2.19 2.94 -7.82
C TYR A 159 -2.04 1.42 -8.02
N ILE A 160 -3.10 0.64 -7.77
CA ILE A 160 -3.05 -0.82 -7.93
C ILE A 160 -2.82 -1.20 -9.39
N ARG A 161 -3.61 -0.63 -10.32
CA ARG A 161 -3.50 -0.92 -11.75
C ARG A 161 -2.12 -0.55 -12.30
N ILE A 162 -1.67 0.69 -12.09
CA ILE A 162 -0.43 1.20 -12.67
C ILE A 162 0.79 0.51 -12.06
N ALA A 163 0.79 0.22 -10.75
CA ALA A 163 1.87 -0.56 -10.15
C ALA A 163 1.92 -1.97 -10.74
N THR A 164 0.79 -2.64 -10.85
CA THR A 164 0.73 -3.99 -11.44
C THR A 164 1.26 -4.00 -12.89
N ASP A 165 0.88 -3.01 -13.70
CA ASP A 165 1.25 -2.97 -15.12
C ASP A 165 2.72 -2.58 -15.37
N ARG A 166 3.30 -1.76 -14.49
CA ARG A 166 4.59 -1.08 -14.75
C ARG A 166 5.70 -1.44 -13.79
N LEU A 167 5.39 -1.97 -12.61
CA LEU A 167 6.35 -2.12 -11.52
C LEU A 167 6.57 -3.58 -11.05
N CYS A 168 5.56 -4.45 -11.10
CA CYS A 168 5.56 -5.71 -10.34
C CYS A 168 6.23 -6.94 -10.99
#